data_AF-A0A940BQU1-F1
#
_entry.id   AF-A0A940BQU1-F1
#
_cell.length_a   1.000
_cell.length_b   1.000
_cell.length_c   1.000
_cell.angle_alpha   90.00
_cell.angle_beta   90.00
_cell.angle_gamma   90.00
#
_symmetry.space_group_name_H-M   'P 1'
#
loop_
_entity.id
_entity.type
_entity.pdbx_description
1 polymer ?
#
loop_
_entity_poly.entity_id
_entity_poly.type
_entity_poly.pdbx_seq_one_letter_code
_entity_poly.pdbx_strand_id
1 'polypeptide(L)'
;MKKIIYIVLAVMMIVAALPGMGAEAASLRIKDKSYGYYNRKLKSNVATIEVNGLKKDQRITKGTVKSSNVSVGKVMGYTRRSYSSSTAAVDSKSKKSSTSSYSYIIRINVRAVGTTDITYEIDGTTYTTTLIINEYANPIEKMTITGLNSGNDLAANIDFSKGYGKVSYSSYAAKKVKFKITPITGWRVVRMAFENESTGYEYSKVNYSTTKKLKSISIGTVKATYDYNISATLVDDYGNSMKVQIKLAAPASTNIK
;
A
#
# COMPACT_ATOMS: atom_id res chain seq x y z
N MET A 1 28.66 -48.63 -35.30
CA MET A 1 28.24 -48.41 -33.89
C MET A 1 29.09 -47.38 -33.14
N LYS A 2 30.43 -47.44 -33.15
CA LYS A 2 31.30 -46.49 -32.39
C LYS A 2 31.06 -45.00 -32.72
N LYS A 3 30.82 -44.63 -34.00
CA LYS A 3 30.61 -43.23 -34.42
C LYS A 3 29.31 -42.58 -33.88
N ILE A 4 28.25 -43.36 -33.64
CA ILE A 4 26.98 -42.85 -33.12
C ILE A 4 27.07 -42.58 -31.62
N ILE A 5 27.82 -43.42 -30.90
CA ILE A 5 28.05 -43.27 -29.45
C ILE A 5 28.79 -41.96 -29.14
N TYR A 6 29.77 -41.57 -29.95
CA TYR A 6 30.49 -40.30 -29.76
C TYR A 6 29.63 -39.07 -30.03
N ILE A 7 28.69 -39.13 -30.97
CA ILE A 7 27.76 -38.03 -31.26
C ILE A 7 26.78 -37.86 -30.10
N VAL A 8 26.27 -38.95 -29.51
CA VAL A 8 25.38 -38.90 -28.34
C VAL A 8 26.10 -38.34 -27.11
N LEU A 9 27.37 -38.72 -26.88
CA LEU A 9 28.19 -38.19 -25.80
C LEU A 9 28.51 -36.70 -25.96
N ALA A 10 28.80 -36.24 -27.19
CA ALA A 10 29.06 -34.83 -27.48
C ALA A 10 27.80 -33.96 -27.28
N VAL A 11 26.62 -34.45 -27.66
CA VAL A 11 25.35 -33.74 -27.43
C VAL A 11 24.99 -33.68 -25.95
N MET A 12 25.25 -34.74 -25.17
CA MET A 12 25.04 -34.70 -23.70
C MET A 12 25.94 -33.70 -22.98
N MET A 13 27.20 -33.53 -23.41
CA MET A 13 28.09 -32.52 -22.83
C MET A 13 27.63 -31.09 -23.13
N ILE A 14 27.03 -30.84 -24.29
CA ILE A 14 26.50 -29.52 -24.67
C ILE A 14 25.25 -29.17 -23.84
N VAL A 15 24.40 -30.14 -23.50
CA VAL A 15 23.23 -29.90 -22.63
C VAL A 15 23.65 -29.66 -21.18
N ALA A 16 24.76 -30.26 -20.72
CA ALA A 16 25.32 -30.03 -19.39
C ALA A 16 26.04 -28.67 -19.24
N ALA A 17 26.43 -28.04 -20.36
CA ALA A 17 27.14 -26.76 -20.39
C ALA A 17 26.22 -25.54 -20.56
N LEU A 18 24.91 -25.73 -20.74
CA LEU A 18 23.97 -24.62 -20.65
C LEU A 18 23.98 -24.14 -19.19
N PRO A 19 24.36 -22.88 -18.91
CA PRO A 19 24.18 -22.33 -17.58
C PRO A 19 22.70 -22.50 -17.26
N GLY A 20 22.39 -23.34 -16.28
CA GLY A 20 21.03 -23.53 -15.82
C GLY A 20 20.44 -22.14 -15.62
N MET A 21 19.31 -21.86 -16.26
CA MET A 21 18.61 -20.58 -16.10
C MET A 21 18.46 -20.33 -14.61
N GLY A 22 19.37 -19.51 -14.07
CA GLY A 22 19.39 -19.19 -12.67
C GLY A 22 18.07 -18.51 -12.40
N ALA A 23 17.32 -19.02 -11.42
CA ALA A 23 16.32 -18.19 -10.79
C ALA A 23 17.06 -16.91 -10.38
N GLU A 24 16.69 -15.77 -10.97
CA GLU A 24 17.24 -14.48 -10.57
C GLU A 24 16.97 -14.36 -9.06
N ALA A 25 18.02 -14.54 -8.25
CA ALA A 25 17.95 -14.24 -6.84
C ALA A 25 17.51 -12.78 -6.76
N ALA A 26 16.40 -12.51 -6.05
CA ALA A 26 15.90 -11.16 -5.89
C ALA A 26 17.07 -10.27 -5.44
N SER A 27 17.49 -9.35 -6.29
CA SER A 27 18.57 -8.43 -5.97
C SER A 27 18.16 -7.58 -4.79
N LEU A 28 19.13 -7.27 -3.92
CA LEU A 28 18.95 -6.37 -2.79
C LEU A 28 18.40 -5.05 -3.31
N ARG A 29 17.23 -4.66 -2.82
CA ARG A 29 16.49 -3.48 -3.24
C ARG A 29 16.28 -2.59 -2.02
N ILE A 30 17.07 -1.54 -1.98
CA ILE A 30 17.04 -0.48 -0.98
C ILE A 30 16.72 0.82 -1.69
N LYS A 31 15.82 1.63 -1.12
CA LYS A 31 15.58 2.98 -1.61
C LYS A 31 16.58 3.94 -0.97
N ASP A 32 17.24 4.75 -1.78
CA ASP A 32 18.11 5.83 -1.26
C ASP A 32 17.29 6.92 -0.55
N LYS A 33 16.02 7.08 -0.95
CA LYS A 33 15.09 8.04 -0.36
C LYS A 33 13.78 7.37 0.01
N SER A 34 13.27 7.70 1.20
CA SER A 34 11.91 7.38 1.62
C SER A 34 11.19 8.66 2.03
N TYR A 35 9.88 8.68 1.84
CA TYR A 35 9.04 9.86 2.11
C TYR A 35 8.01 9.50 3.16
N GLY A 36 7.73 10.42 4.08
CA GLY A 36 6.68 10.28 5.08
C GLY A 36 6.02 11.62 5.38
N TYR A 37 4.99 11.56 6.23
CA TYR A 37 4.25 12.74 6.65
C TYR A 37 4.22 12.84 8.16
N TYR A 38 4.32 14.07 8.66
CA TYR A 38 4.08 14.40 10.06
C TYR A 38 2.73 15.11 10.18
N ASN A 39 1.82 14.50 10.92
CA ASN A 39 0.53 15.09 11.27
C ASN A 39 0.50 15.39 12.78
N ARG A 40 0.52 16.67 13.15
CA ARG A 40 0.46 17.14 14.54
C ARG A 40 -0.79 16.69 15.29
N LYS A 41 -1.87 16.36 14.58
CA LYS A 41 -3.13 15.89 15.19
C LYS A 41 -3.06 14.42 15.60
N LEU A 42 -2.08 13.66 15.09
CA LEU A 42 -1.90 12.25 15.44
C LEU A 42 -1.03 12.13 16.69
N LYS A 43 -1.44 11.25 17.62
CA LYS A 43 -0.63 10.89 18.79
C LYS A 43 0.67 10.18 18.43
N SER A 44 0.72 9.54 17.26
CA SER A 44 1.88 8.81 16.76
C SER A 44 1.92 8.90 15.25
N ASN A 45 3.08 9.28 14.70
CA ASN A 45 3.34 9.29 13.27
C ASN A 45 4.44 8.25 13.00
N VAL A 46 4.22 7.37 12.03
CA VAL A 46 5.15 6.28 11.72
C VAL A 46 5.51 6.31 10.24
N ALA A 47 6.80 6.30 9.96
CA ALA A 47 7.34 6.04 8.64
C ALA A 47 8.01 4.67 8.61
N THR A 48 8.07 4.06 7.42
CA THR A 48 8.71 2.77 7.21
C THR A 48 9.75 2.85 6.09
N ILE A 49 10.86 2.18 6.30
CA ILE A 49 11.85 1.89 5.25
C ILE A 49 11.84 0.39 5.02
N GLU A 50 11.66 0.01 3.76
CA GLU A 50 11.67 -1.39 3.33
C GLU A 50 13.03 -1.74 2.72
N VAL A 51 13.58 -2.86 3.17
CA VAL A 51 14.78 -3.49 2.59
C VAL A 51 14.32 -4.80 2.01
N ASN A 52 14.26 -4.90 0.68
CA ASN A 52 13.70 -6.04 -0.04
C ASN A 52 14.79 -6.83 -0.77
N GLY A 53 14.48 -8.06 -1.19
CA GLY A 53 15.42 -8.88 -1.96
C GLY A 53 16.65 -9.32 -1.17
N LEU A 54 16.48 -9.62 0.11
CA LEU A 54 17.54 -10.21 0.92
C LEU A 54 17.68 -11.69 0.58
N LYS A 55 18.92 -12.17 0.63
CA LYS A 55 19.20 -13.60 0.71
C LYS A 55 18.77 -14.17 2.06
N LYS A 56 18.70 -15.51 2.14
CA LYS A 56 18.24 -16.22 3.34
C LYS A 56 19.12 -15.93 4.56
N ASP A 57 20.39 -15.67 4.38
CA ASP A 57 21.43 -15.43 5.38
C ASP A 57 21.67 -13.94 5.67
N GLN A 58 21.46 -13.05 4.70
CA GLN A 58 21.60 -11.60 4.88
C GLN A 58 20.75 -11.06 6.04
N ARG A 59 21.38 -10.38 7.00
CA ARG A 59 20.73 -9.79 8.18
C ARG A 59 21.19 -8.35 8.37
N ILE A 60 20.27 -7.51 8.88
CA ILE A 60 20.69 -6.25 9.49
C ILE A 60 21.48 -6.56 10.76
N THR A 61 22.71 -6.05 10.85
CA THR A 61 23.58 -6.18 12.02
C THR A 61 22.90 -5.53 13.23
N LYS A 62 22.87 -6.25 14.37
CA LYS A 62 22.17 -5.77 15.56
C LYS A 62 22.80 -4.49 16.09
N GLY A 63 21.97 -3.47 16.36
CA GLY A 63 22.42 -2.20 16.94
C GLY A 63 23.00 -1.19 15.94
N THR A 64 23.05 -1.51 14.64
CA THR A 64 23.58 -0.59 13.61
C THR A 64 22.53 0.35 13.04
N VAL A 65 21.23 0.06 13.23
CA VAL A 65 20.15 0.93 12.75
C VAL A 65 20.08 2.20 13.56
N LYS A 66 20.44 3.33 12.94
CA LYS A 66 20.54 4.64 13.59
C LYS A 66 19.87 5.71 12.75
N SER A 67 19.46 6.78 13.41
CA SER A 67 18.95 8.00 12.79
C SER A 67 19.94 9.12 13.04
N SER A 68 20.33 9.86 12.00
CA SER A 68 21.22 11.02 12.15
C SER A 68 20.55 12.19 12.88
N ASN A 69 19.22 12.29 12.84
CA ASN A 69 18.46 13.33 13.51
C ASN A 69 17.21 12.77 14.23
N VAL A 70 17.36 12.48 15.53
CA VAL A 70 16.31 11.90 16.38
C VAL A 70 15.17 12.87 16.73
N SER A 71 15.31 14.17 16.43
CA SER A 71 14.24 15.16 16.57
C SER A 71 13.25 15.11 15.40
N VAL A 72 13.71 14.70 14.21
CA VAL A 72 12.87 14.46 13.03
C VAL A 72 12.32 13.03 13.04
N GLY A 73 13.17 12.03 13.22
CA GLY A 73 12.78 10.63 13.20
C GLY A 73 13.59 9.77 14.17
N LYS A 74 12.92 9.06 15.08
CA LYS A 74 13.56 8.11 15.99
C LYS A 74 13.28 6.66 15.56
N VAL A 75 14.34 5.87 15.37
CA VAL A 75 14.21 4.43 15.09
C VAL A 75 13.50 3.75 16.26
N MET A 76 12.41 3.05 15.95
CA MET A 76 11.64 2.26 16.94
C MET A 76 12.14 0.81 16.99
N GLY A 77 12.62 0.31 15.85
CA GLY A 77 13.07 -1.07 15.69
C GLY A 77 12.91 -1.51 14.24
N TYR A 78 13.25 -2.76 13.99
CA TYR A 78 13.15 -3.36 12.67
C TYR A 78 12.67 -4.82 12.78
N THR A 79 11.89 -5.25 11.80
CA THR A 79 11.29 -6.58 11.76
C THR A 79 11.71 -7.29 10.49
N ARG A 80 12.27 -8.48 10.62
CA ARG A 80 12.54 -9.36 9.47
C ARG A 80 11.24 -10.05 9.05
N ARG A 81 11.00 -10.10 7.74
CA ARG A 81 9.91 -10.86 7.13
C ARG A 81 10.49 -11.94 6.24
N SER A 82 9.80 -13.06 6.19
CA SER A 82 10.05 -14.15 5.25
C SER A 82 8.72 -14.61 4.68
N TYR A 83 8.65 -14.74 3.36
CA TYR A 83 7.49 -15.29 2.68
C TYR A 83 7.94 -16.48 1.83
N SER A 84 7.23 -17.59 1.95
CA SER A 84 7.44 -18.79 1.14
C SER A 84 6.17 -19.11 0.38
N SER A 85 6.28 -19.36 -0.92
CA SER A 85 5.19 -19.88 -1.74
C SER A 85 5.64 -21.17 -2.42
N SER A 86 4.67 -22.05 -2.65
CA SER A 86 4.87 -23.25 -3.46
C SER A 86 3.67 -23.47 -4.36
N THR A 87 3.92 -23.84 -5.60
CA THR A 87 2.88 -24.26 -6.55
C THR A 87 2.84 -25.79 -6.59
N ALA A 88 1.64 -26.37 -6.47
CA ALA A 88 1.46 -27.79 -6.71
C ALA A 88 1.62 -28.11 -8.19
N ALA A 89 2.10 -29.31 -8.51
CA ALA A 89 1.96 -29.86 -9.84
C ALA A 89 0.50 -30.28 -10.03
N VAL A 90 -0.12 -29.87 -11.12
CA VAL A 90 -1.53 -30.17 -11.47
C VAL A 90 -1.64 -31.29 -12.51
N ASP A 91 -0.56 -31.60 -13.20
CA ASP A 91 -0.44 -32.70 -14.14
C ASP A 91 1.02 -33.17 -14.29
N SER A 92 1.23 -34.23 -15.08
CA SER A 92 2.53 -34.86 -15.33
C SER A 92 3.53 -33.99 -16.11
N LYS A 93 3.10 -32.85 -16.68
CA LYS A 93 3.95 -31.89 -17.40
C LYS A 93 4.30 -30.67 -16.55
N SER A 94 3.49 -30.37 -15.53
CA SER A 94 3.72 -29.27 -14.59
C SER A 94 4.75 -29.65 -13.53
N LYS A 95 5.68 -28.73 -13.23
CA LYS A 95 6.67 -28.91 -12.16
C LYS A 95 6.24 -28.16 -10.91
N LYS A 96 6.40 -28.79 -9.75
CA LYS A 96 6.35 -28.09 -8.46
C LYS A 96 7.40 -26.99 -8.47
N SER A 97 7.02 -25.79 -8.07
CA SER A 97 7.97 -24.70 -7.83
C SER A 97 7.83 -24.22 -6.40
N SER A 98 8.93 -23.76 -5.82
CA SER A 98 8.92 -23.10 -4.52
C SER A 98 9.82 -21.90 -4.56
N THR A 99 9.35 -20.78 -4.02
CA THR A 99 10.15 -19.56 -3.91
C THR A 99 10.09 -19.04 -2.49
N SER A 100 11.17 -18.40 -2.06
CA SER A 100 11.25 -17.72 -0.78
C SER A 100 11.77 -16.31 -0.99
N SER A 101 11.21 -15.36 -0.25
CA SER A 101 11.66 -13.97 -0.24
C SER A 101 11.87 -13.51 1.19
N TYR A 102 12.87 -12.65 1.38
CA TYR A 102 13.23 -12.10 2.68
C TYR A 102 13.32 -10.57 2.58
N SER A 103 12.82 -9.90 3.61
CA SER A 103 12.85 -8.44 3.71
C SER A 103 12.97 -7.96 5.15
N TYR A 104 13.31 -6.69 5.34
CA TYR A 104 13.15 -5.98 6.61
C TYR A 104 12.21 -4.80 6.44
N ILE A 105 11.49 -4.50 7.52
CA ILE A 105 10.87 -3.19 7.72
C ILE A 105 11.52 -2.53 8.91
N ILE A 106 12.13 -1.38 8.67
CA ILE A 106 12.60 -0.46 9.72
C ILE A 106 11.46 0.52 10.01
N ARG A 107 11.05 0.61 11.28
CA ARG A 107 10.00 1.53 11.74
C ARG A 107 10.62 2.75 12.39
N ILE A 108 10.18 3.93 11.97
CA ILE A 108 10.64 5.22 12.49
C ILE A 108 9.43 5.95 13.09
N ASN A 109 9.56 6.40 14.34
CA ASN A 109 8.64 7.35 14.95
C ASN A 109 8.97 8.75 14.45
N VAL A 110 8.07 9.33 13.67
CA VAL A 110 8.19 10.65 13.07
C VAL A 110 7.75 11.71 14.09
N ARG A 111 8.62 12.68 14.35
CA ARG A 111 8.47 13.64 15.46
C ARG A 111 8.34 15.08 14.99
N ALA A 112 8.90 15.40 13.82
CA ALA A 112 8.82 16.71 13.22
C ALA A 112 8.99 16.61 11.70
N VAL A 113 8.60 17.67 10.99
CA VAL A 113 8.93 17.91 9.59
C VAL A 113 10.44 18.10 9.44
N GLY A 114 11.02 17.60 8.36
CA GLY A 114 12.44 17.73 8.07
C GLY A 114 13.02 16.47 7.45
N THR A 115 14.34 16.38 7.44
CA THR A 115 15.07 15.26 6.84
C THR A 115 15.95 14.59 7.88
N THR A 116 16.07 13.27 7.80
CA THR A 116 17.03 12.49 8.59
C THR A 116 17.53 11.31 7.80
N ASP A 117 18.79 10.93 7.99
CA ASP A 117 19.35 9.74 7.39
C ASP A 117 19.17 8.56 8.32
N ILE A 118 18.69 7.44 7.77
CA ILE A 118 18.59 6.17 8.47
C ILE A 118 19.70 5.26 7.95
N THR A 119 20.70 5.04 8.79
CA THR A 119 21.85 4.19 8.48
C THR A 119 21.68 2.82 9.10
N TYR A 120 22.05 1.77 8.39
CA TYR A 120 22.02 0.39 8.88
C TYR A 120 23.04 -0.45 8.12
N GLU A 121 23.52 -1.52 8.76
CA GLU A 121 24.52 -2.40 8.18
C GLU A 121 23.91 -3.75 7.83
N ILE A 122 24.23 -4.29 6.65
CA ILE A 122 23.91 -5.65 6.23
C ILE A 122 25.21 -6.31 5.81
N ASP A 123 25.59 -7.39 6.49
CA ASP A 123 26.81 -8.17 6.24
C ASP A 123 28.08 -7.30 6.12
N GLY A 124 28.29 -6.39 7.07
CA GLY A 124 29.45 -5.48 7.08
C GLY A 124 29.38 -4.29 6.12
N THR A 125 28.36 -4.23 5.25
CA THR A 125 28.15 -3.09 4.35
C THR A 125 27.16 -2.10 4.95
N THR A 126 27.55 -0.83 5.06
CA THR A 126 26.66 0.25 5.54
C THR A 126 25.80 0.79 4.40
N TYR A 127 24.50 0.88 4.66
CA TYR A 127 23.50 1.47 3.77
C TYR A 127 22.88 2.68 4.46
N THR A 128 22.48 3.66 3.65
CA THR A 128 21.81 4.87 4.12
C THR A 128 20.57 5.11 3.28
N THR A 129 19.45 5.35 3.97
CA THR A 129 18.22 5.83 3.33
C THR A 129 17.88 7.18 3.94
N THR A 130 17.84 8.22 3.11
CA THR A 130 17.37 9.55 3.52
C THR A 130 15.86 9.55 3.65
N LEU A 131 15.36 9.77 4.87
CA LEU A 131 13.95 9.91 5.19
C LEU A 131 13.55 11.39 5.14
N ILE A 132 12.68 11.73 4.19
CA ILE A 132 12.15 13.08 4.01
C ILE A 132 10.73 13.11 4.59
N ILE A 133 10.51 13.95 5.60
CA ILE A 133 9.23 14.11 6.28
C ILE A 133 8.64 15.46 5.93
N ASN A 134 7.49 15.43 5.25
CA ASN A 134 6.70 16.62 4.94
C ASN A 134 5.62 16.86 6.00
N GLU A 135 5.15 18.10 6.15
CA GLU A 135 3.92 18.35 6.93
C GLU A 135 2.74 17.68 6.23
N TYR A 136 1.86 17.06 7.01
CA TYR A 136 0.65 16.46 6.47
C TYR A 136 -0.32 17.53 5.99
N ALA A 137 -0.71 17.44 4.72
CA ALA A 137 -1.84 18.16 4.16
C ALA A 137 -2.92 17.17 3.71
N ASN A 138 -4.19 17.58 3.77
CA ASN A 138 -5.28 16.77 3.25
C ASN A 138 -5.05 16.55 1.73
N PRO A 139 -4.92 15.30 1.26
CA PRO A 139 -4.63 15.03 -0.15
C PRO A 139 -5.86 15.11 -1.06
N ILE A 140 -6.99 15.55 -0.52
CA ILE A 140 -8.25 15.72 -1.24
C ILE A 140 -8.50 17.21 -1.42
N GLU A 141 -8.52 17.65 -2.67
CA GLU A 141 -8.93 19.01 -3.05
C GLU A 141 -10.44 19.17 -2.97
N LYS A 142 -11.18 18.17 -3.49
CA LYS A 142 -12.64 18.19 -3.54
C LYS A 142 -13.22 16.79 -3.41
N MET A 143 -14.26 16.65 -2.60
CA MET A 143 -14.98 15.38 -2.42
C MET A 143 -16.47 15.62 -2.47
N THR A 144 -17.16 14.98 -3.41
CA THR A 144 -18.61 15.16 -3.59
C THR A 144 -19.29 13.83 -3.72
N ILE A 145 -20.50 13.75 -3.18
CA ILE A 145 -21.42 12.66 -3.49
C ILE A 145 -22.64 13.29 -4.20
N THR A 146 -22.98 12.85 -5.41
CA THR A 146 -24.13 13.36 -6.18
C THR A 146 -25.41 12.62 -5.80
N GLY A 147 -26.58 13.27 -5.93
CA GLY A 147 -27.85 12.83 -5.29
C GLY A 147 -27.88 13.11 -3.78
N LEU A 148 -26.81 13.79 -3.35
CA LEU A 148 -26.06 13.84 -2.11
C LEU A 148 -25.81 15.15 -1.36
N ASN A 149 -26.53 15.56 -0.32
CA ASN A 149 -26.21 16.87 0.29
C ASN A 149 -26.16 17.98 -0.79
N SER A 150 -27.08 17.95 -1.76
CA SER A 150 -27.08 18.80 -2.97
C SER A 150 -25.81 18.75 -3.85
N GLY A 151 -24.93 17.77 -3.65
CA GLY A 151 -23.64 17.67 -4.33
C GLY A 151 -22.53 18.55 -3.74
N ASN A 152 -22.74 19.07 -2.52
CA ASN A 152 -21.79 19.94 -1.84
C ASN A 152 -20.45 19.26 -1.60
N ASP A 153 -19.39 20.07 -1.55
CA ASP A 153 -18.05 19.60 -1.21
C ASP A 153 -17.96 19.22 0.26
N LEU A 154 -17.41 18.04 0.51
CA LEU A 154 -17.25 17.42 1.81
C LEU A 154 -15.79 17.43 2.29
N ALA A 155 -14.84 17.92 1.47
CA ALA A 155 -13.41 17.84 1.77
C ALA A 155 -13.03 18.55 3.09
N ALA A 156 -13.68 19.68 3.40
CA ALA A 156 -13.44 20.43 4.64
C ALA A 156 -13.96 19.72 5.91
N ASN A 157 -14.90 18.77 5.76
CA ASN A 157 -15.53 18.07 6.87
C ASN A 157 -14.82 16.77 7.26
N ILE A 158 -13.68 16.46 6.63
CA ILE A 158 -12.95 15.22 6.86
C ILE A 158 -12.10 15.33 8.13
N ASP A 159 -12.39 14.50 9.13
CA ASP A 159 -11.53 14.35 10.29
C ASP A 159 -10.44 13.30 10.03
N PHE A 160 -9.18 13.70 10.20
CA PHE A 160 -8.00 12.85 10.05
C PHE A 160 -7.33 12.47 11.39
N SER A 161 -7.97 12.73 12.53
CA SER A 161 -7.44 12.48 13.88
C SER A 161 -7.00 11.02 14.13
N LYS A 162 -7.49 10.07 13.33
CA LYS A 162 -7.19 8.63 13.44
C LYS A 162 -6.24 8.11 12.35
N GLY A 163 -5.64 8.98 11.56
CA GLY A 163 -4.73 8.61 10.46
C GLY A 163 -5.44 8.14 9.19
N TYR A 164 -6.77 8.06 9.21
CA TYR A 164 -7.63 7.95 8.05
C TYR A 164 -8.68 9.06 8.10
N GLY A 165 -9.15 9.49 6.94
CA GLY A 165 -10.19 10.52 6.85
C GLY A 165 -11.57 9.93 7.15
N LYS A 166 -12.35 10.55 8.04
CA LYS A 166 -13.73 10.16 8.33
C LYS A 166 -14.70 11.30 8.12
N VAL A 167 -15.84 11.02 7.48
CA VAL A 167 -17.03 11.88 7.44
C VAL A 167 -18.25 11.06 7.84
N SER A 168 -19.12 11.61 8.67
CA SER A 168 -20.42 11.01 9.02
C SER A 168 -21.54 11.82 8.38
N TYR A 169 -22.54 11.15 7.84
CA TYR A 169 -23.69 11.79 7.19
C TYR A 169 -25.00 11.13 7.65
N SER A 170 -26.00 11.96 7.97
CA SER A 170 -27.36 11.52 8.33
C SER A 170 -28.21 11.27 7.07
N SER A 171 -29.09 10.28 7.15
CA SER A 171 -29.78 9.61 6.05
C SER A 171 -30.38 10.43 4.91
N TYR A 172 -30.59 9.73 3.80
CA TYR A 172 -31.29 10.22 2.62
C TYR A 172 -31.68 9.02 1.75
N ALA A 173 -32.69 9.19 0.90
CA ALA A 173 -32.94 8.29 -0.22
C ALA A 173 -32.52 8.99 -1.50
N ALA A 174 -31.72 8.34 -2.34
CA ALA A 174 -31.24 8.94 -3.58
C ALA A 174 -31.06 7.90 -4.67
N LYS A 175 -31.37 8.31 -5.91
CA LYS A 175 -31.11 7.52 -7.12
C LYS A 175 -29.91 8.09 -7.87
N LYS A 176 -29.21 7.23 -8.61
CA LYS A 176 -28.05 7.60 -9.45
C LYS A 176 -26.94 8.30 -8.63
N VAL A 177 -26.73 7.84 -7.40
CA VAL A 177 -25.69 8.36 -6.52
C VAL A 177 -24.32 8.12 -7.15
N LYS A 178 -23.44 9.12 -7.06
CA LYS A 178 -22.09 9.06 -7.62
C LYS A 178 -21.11 9.64 -6.62
N PHE A 179 -20.05 8.90 -6.32
CA PHE A 179 -18.98 9.38 -5.47
C PHE A 179 -17.78 9.81 -6.31
N LYS A 180 -17.29 11.04 -6.09
CA LYS A 180 -16.17 11.63 -6.82
C LYS A 180 -15.17 12.22 -5.82
N ILE A 181 -13.89 11.95 -6.08
CA ILE A 181 -12.77 12.56 -5.37
C ILE A 181 -11.88 13.25 -6.42
N THR A 182 -11.50 14.48 -6.12
CA THR A 182 -10.44 15.21 -6.82
C THR A 182 -9.27 15.30 -5.86
N PRO A 183 -8.18 14.55 -6.11
CA PRO A 183 -6.98 14.63 -5.30
C PRO A 183 -6.19 15.89 -5.63
N ILE A 184 -5.40 16.40 -4.66
CA ILE A 184 -4.41 17.45 -4.92
C ILE A 184 -3.29 16.93 -5.85
N THR A 185 -2.48 17.84 -6.39
CA THR A 185 -1.29 17.49 -7.19
C THR A 185 -0.38 16.52 -6.44
N GLY A 186 0.15 15.52 -7.16
CA GLY A 186 1.00 14.47 -6.60
C GLY A 186 0.25 13.31 -5.96
N TRP A 187 -1.08 13.36 -5.90
CA TRP A 187 -1.93 12.28 -5.38
C TRP A 187 -2.88 11.72 -6.44
N ARG A 188 -3.20 10.43 -6.32
CA ARG A 188 -4.19 9.74 -7.17
C ARG A 188 -5.05 8.79 -6.37
N VAL A 189 -6.30 8.64 -6.77
CA VAL A 189 -7.20 7.62 -6.21
C VAL A 189 -6.88 6.28 -6.88
N VAL A 190 -6.63 5.25 -6.09
CA VAL A 190 -6.30 3.89 -6.58
C VAL A 190 -7.39 2.88 -6.27
N ARG A 191 -8.25 3.16 -5.29
CA ARG A 191 -9.44 2.34 -4.98
C ARG A 191 -10.58 3.23 -4.55
N MET A 192 -11.80 2.88 -4.97
CA MET A 192 -13.05 3.38 -4.40
C MET A 192 -13.97 2.19 -4.17
N ALA A 193 -14.68 2.16 -3.05
CA ALA A 193 -15.63 1.12 -2.72
C ALA A 193 -16.88 1.71 -2.07
N PHE A 194 -17.99 1.00 -2.26
CA PHE A 194 -19.29 1.27 -1.68
C PHE A 194 -19.86 -0.04 -1.16
N GLU A 195 -20.15 -0.09 0.12
CA GLU A 195 -20.69 -1.25 0.81
C GLU A 195 -22.05 -0.90 1.41
N ASN A 196 -23.03 -1.76 1.18
CA ASN A 196 -24.28 -1.77 1.93
C ASN A 196 -24.09 -2.66 3.17
N GLU A 197 -23.95 -2.02 4.35
CA GLU A 197 -23.71 -2.74 5.60
C GLU A 197 -24.91 -3.63 5.98
N SER A 198 -26.12 -3.27 5.55
CA SER A 198 -27.33 -4.05 5.83
C SER A 198 -27.47 -5.33 4.99
N THR A 199 -26.83 -5.40 3.82
CA THR A 199 -26.89 -6.59 2.95
C THR A 199 -25.54 -7.26 2.71
N GLY A 200 -24.44 -6.67 3.18
CA GLY A 200 -23.06 -7.13 2.94
C GLY A 200 -22.59 -7.01 1.49
N TYR A 201 -23.33 -6.30 0.63
CA TYR A 201 -22.97 -6.18 -0.78
C TYR A 201 -21.96 -5.03 -0.97
N GLU A 202 -20.76 -5.35 -1.47
CA GLU A 202 -19.74 -4.38 -1.85
C GLU A 202 -19.64 -4.25 -3.37
N TYR A 203 -19.64 -3.02 -3.85
CA TYR A 203 -19.10 -2.67 -5.17
C TYR A 203 -17.77 -1.93 -5.00
N SER A 204 -16.72 -2.40 -5.65
CA SER A 204 -15.43 -1.71 -5.63
C SER A 204 -14.77 -1.62 -7.01
N LYS A 205 -13.99 -0.55 -7.19
CA LYS A 205 -13.18 -0.31 -8.37
C LYS A 205 -11.76 0.02 -7.94
N VAL A 206 -10.81 -0.69 -8.54
CA VAL A 206 -9.38 -0.54 -8.28
C VAL A 206 -8.69 -0.17 -9.58
N ASN A 207 -7.74 0.76 -9.50
CA ASN A 207 -6.88 1.14 -10.61
C ASN A 207 -5.56 1.72 -10.10
N TYR A 208 -4.49 0.92 -10.19
CA TYR A 208 -3.15 1.35 -9.80
C TYR A 208 -2.35 2.00 -10.94
N SER A 209 -2.97 2.20 -12.12
CA SER A 209 -2.34 2.87 -13.25
C SER A 209 -1.91 4.29 -12.88
N THR A 210 -0.68 4.65 -13.23
CA THR A 210 -0.16 6.02 -13.10
C THR A 210 -0.72 6.96 -14.17
N THR A 211 -1.18 6.41 -15.30
CA THR A 211 -1.69 7.20 -16.44
C THR A 211 -3.21 7.32 -16.44
N LYS A 212 -3.93 6.23 -16.12
CA LYS A 212 -5.40 6.22 -16.07
C LYS A 212 -5.86 6.46 -14.63
N LYS A 213 -6.35 7.66 -14.32
CA LYS A 213 -6.82 8.02 -12.96
C LYS A 213 -8.25 7.55 -12.69
N LEU A 214 -8.49 6.92 -11.55
CA LEU A 214 -9.84 6.69 -11.04
C LEU A 214 -10.40 8.02 -10.49
N LYS A 215 -11.49 8.51 -11.08
CA LYS A 215 -12.07 9.81 -10.70
C LYS A 215 -13.38 9.69 -9.91
N SER A 216 -14.14 8.62 -10.16
CA SER A 216 -15.46 8.43 -9.55
C SER A 216 -15.95 7.00 -9.67
N ILE A 217 -16.92 6.63 -8.82
CA ILE A 217 -17.74 5.44 -8.93
C ILE A 217 -19.22 5.80 -8.94
N SER A 218 -20.00 5.06 -9.74
CA SER A 218 -21.47 5.13 -9.70
C SER A 218 -21.96 4.14 -8.66
N ILE A 219 -22.68 4.64 -7.66
CA ILE A 219 -23.20 3.89 -6.52
C ILE A 219 -24.61 3.35 -6.81
N GLY A 220 -25.38 4.03 -7.67
CA GLY A 220 -26.74 3.60 -8.02
C GLY A 220 -27.76 4.13 -7.02
N THR A 221 -28.54 3.27 -6.39
CA THR A 221 -29.64 3.66 -5.50
C THR A 221 -29.26 3.43 -4.04
N VAL A 222 -29.43 4.48 -3.23
CA VAL A 222 -29.27 4.45 -1.77
C VAL A 222 -30.66 4.55 -1.15
N LYS A 223 -30.96 3.65 -0.22
CA LYS A 223 -32.22 3.59 0.52
C LYS A 223 -32.02 4.19 1.91
N ALA A 224 -33.01 4.95 2.39
CA ALA A 224 -32.95 5.56 3.71
C ALA A 224 -32.87 4.52 4.85
N THR A 225 -33.33 3.28 4.65
CA THR A 225 -33.38 2.25 5.69
C THR A 225 -32.06 1.52 5.92
N TYR A 226 -31.01 1.78 5.14
CA TYR A 226 -29.76 1.02 5.20
C TYR A 226 -28.58 1.91 5.58
N ASP A 227 -27.62 1.30 6.27
CA ASP A 227 -26.32 1.87 6.54
C ASP A 227 -25.36 1.55 5.38
N TYR A 228 -24.55 2.53 4.99
CA TYR A 228 -23.57 2.36 3.93
C TYR A 228 -22.20 2.90 4.31
N ASN A 229 -21.17 2.24 3.78
CA ASN A 229 -19.78 2.65 3.90
C ASN A 229 -19.23 2.98 2.51
N ILE A 230 -18.79 4.22 2.32
CA ILE A 230 -17.99 4.59 1.15
C ILE A 230 -16.55 4.67 1.60
N SER A 231 -15.63 4.05 0.86
CA SER A 231 -14.20 4.23 1.10
C SER A 231 -13.42 4.54 -0.15
N ALA A 232 -12.31 5.25 0.02
CA ALA A 232 -11.34 5.48 -1.03
C ALA A 232 -9.92 5.32 -0.49
N THR A 233 -9.04 4.80 -1.34
CA THR A 233 -7.59 4.78 -1.09
C THR A 233 -6.93 5.71 -2.09
N LEU A 234 -6.16 6.67 -1.58
CA LEU A 234 -5.31 7.56 -2.35
C LEU A 234 -3.85 7.15 -2.16
N VAL A 235 -3.04 7.33 -3.20
CA VAL A 235 -1.61 7.08 -3.18
C VAL A 235 -0.87 8.27 -3.78
N ASP A 236 0.21 8.69 -3.15
CA ASP A 236 1.09 9.74 -3.67
C ASP A 236 2.12 9.21 -4.68
N ASP A 237 2.90 10.10 -5.27
CA ASP A 237 3.96 9.72 -6.23
C ASP A 237 5.12 8.95 -5.59
N TYR A 238 5.20 8.91 -4.26
CA TYR A 238 6.23 8.21 -3.49
C TYR A 238 5.78 6.82 -3.01
N GLY A 239 4.49 6.50 -3.16
CA GLY A 239 3.89 5.24 -2.74
C GLY A 239 3.27 5.25 -1.34
N ASN A 240 3.21 6.41 -0.67
CA ASN A 240 2.45 6.54 0.56
C ASN A 240 0.96 6.46 0.26
N SER A 241 0.20 5.84 1.17
CA SER A 241 -1.23 5.66 0.98
C SER A 241 -2.03 6.31 2.10
N MET A 242 -3.22 6.78 1.76
CA MET A 242 -4.20 7.29 2.71
C MET A 242 -5.56 6.69 2.41
N LYS A 243 -6.29 6.33 3.47
CA LYS A 243 -7.68 5.88 3.37
C LYS A 243 -8.62 6.98 3.81
N VAL A 244 -9.73 7.14 3.10
CA VAL A 244 -10.90 7.91 3.53
C VAL A 244 -12.10 6.97 3.64
N GLN A 245 -12.92 7.19 4.65
CA GLN A 245 -14.16 6.49 4.92
C GLN A 245 -15.28 7.49 5.17
N ILE A 246 -16.46 7.22 4.61
CA ILE A 246 -17.66 7.99 4.82
C ILE A 246 -18.73 7.01 5.29
N LYS A 247 -19.29 7.25 6.48
CA LYS A 247 -20.45 6.48 6.95
C LYS A 247 -21.73 7.26 6.63
N LEU A 248 -22.61 6.61 5.88
CA LEU A 248 -23.96 7.08 5.60
C LEU A 248 -24.90 6.26 6.48
N ALA A 249 -25.44 6.87 7.52
CA ALA A 249 -26.30 6.18 8.47
C ALA A 249 -27.77 6.31 8.07
N ALA A 250 -28.55 5.24 8.23
CA ALA A 250 -30.00 5.29 8.23
C ALA A 250 -30.50 6.29 9.31
N PRO A 251 -31.66 6.95 9.13
CA PRO A 251 -32.17 7.86 10.14
C PRO A 251 -32.53 7.01 11.34
N ALA A 252 -32.22 7.51 12.55
CA ALA A 252 -32.79 6.92 13.75
C ALA A 252 -34.32 6.91 13.56
N SER A 253 -34.95 5.75 13.75
CA SER A 253 -36.41 5.68 13.78
C SER A 253 -36.88 6.60 14.90
N THR A 254 -37.37 7.79 14.55
CA THR A 254 -38.22 8.56 15.44
C THR A 254 -39.44 7.67 15.68
N ASN A 255 -39.48 7.03 16.85
CA ASN A 255 -40.71 6.45 17.38
C ASN A 255 -41.69 7.61 17.53
N ILE A 256 -42.52 7.81 16.52
CA ILE A 256 -43.75 8.59 16.66
C ILE A 256 -44.65 7.67 17.49
N LYS A 257 -44.73 7.95 18.78
CA LYS A 257 -45.82 7.46 19.63
C LYS A 257 -47.09 8.20 19.28
#